data_AF-A0A8H4UPQ1-F1
#
_entry.id   AF-A0A8H4UPQ1-F1
#
_cell.length_a   1.000
_cell.length_b   1.000
_cell.length_c   1.000
_cell.angle_alpha   90.00
_cell.angle_beta   90.00
_cell.angle_gamma   90.00
#
_symmetry.space_group_name_H-M   'P 1'
#
loop_
_entity.id
_entity.type
_entity.pdbx_description
1 polymer ?
#
loop_
_entity_poly.entity_id
_entity_poly.type
_entity_poly.pdbx_seq_one_letter_code
_entity_poly.pdbx_strand_id
1 'polypeptide(L)'
;MVNCALILRMSYEIICISASTFFGMSETVYDAHTARFVSIIELGEKLLNEEDAGINAVLKSASDPEFDVAVVQPLFFVVCKCRDWGLRTRAIEGLTRTRTGGFYDSKLQVDAARWIIDREHTDPTKNEPMKFSEVQGFRL
;
A
#
# COMPACT_ATOMS: atom_id res chain seq x y z
N MET A 1 -10.29 -15.03 -12.54
CA MET A 1 -11.48 -14.86 -11.68
C MET A 1 -11.11 -14.79 -10.19
N VAL A 2 -10.19 -15.64 -9.70
CA VAL A 2 -9.76 -15.66 -8.28
C VAL A 2 -9.16 -14.32 -7.82
N ASN A 3 -8.35 -13.66 -8.65
CA ASN A 3 -7.68 -12.41 -8.29
C ASN A 3 -8.65 -11.24 -8.08
N CYS A 4 -9.73 -11.16 -8.84
CA CYS A 4 -10.76 -10.12 -8.68
C CYS A 4 -11.45 -10.22 -7.33
N ALA A 5 -11.69 -11.44 -6.84
CA ALA A 5 -12.29 -11.64 -5.52
C ALA A 5 -11.36 -11.16 -4.39
N LEU A 6 -10.04 -11.40 -4.52
CA LEU A 6 -9.04 -10.92 -3.56
C LEU A 6 -8.95 -9.38 -3.57
N ILE A 7 -8.89 -8.78 -4.75
CA ILE A 7 -8.88 -7.32 -4.92
C ILE A 7 -10.14 -6.69 -4.31
N LEU A 8 -11.32 -7.21 -4.66
CA LEU A 8 -12.60 -6.70 -4.12
C LEU A 8 -12.65 -6.83 -2.60
N ARG A 9 -12.07 -7.91 -2.05
CA ARG A 9 -11.98 -8.09 -0.60
C ARG A 9 -11.05 -7.07 0.05
N MET A 10 -9.87 -6.81 -0.53
CA MET A 10 -8.96 -5.77 -0.03
C MET A 10 -9.63 -4.39 -0.05
N SER A 11 -10.29 -4.04 -1.15
CA SER A 11 -11.05 -2.78 -1.27
C SER A 11 -12.19 -2.69 -0.26
N TYR A 12 -12.90 -3.80 -0.01
CA TYR A 12 -13.94 -3.87 1.02
C TYR A 12 -13.39 -3.57 2.43
N GLU A 13 -12.24 -4.15 2.80
CA GLU A 13 -11.63 -3.90 4.11
C GLU A 13 -11.28 -2.41 4.29
N ILE A 14 -10.70 -1.76 3.26
CA ILE A 14 -10.40 -0.32 3.28
C ILE A 14 -11.68 0.50 3.47
N ILE A 15 -12.75 0.19 2.73
CA ILE A 15 -14.02 0.90 2.83
C ILE A 15 -14.61 0.73 4.24
N CYS A 16 -14.55 -0.46 4.82
CA CYS A 16 -15.01 -0.71 6.19
C CYS A 16 -14.22 0.11 7.21
N ILE A 17 -12.89 0.17 7.09
CA ILE A 17 -12.05 1.00 7.96
C ILE A 17 -12.42 2.47 7.78
N SER A 18 -12.47 2.95 6.54
CA SER A 18 -12.74 4.35 6.21
C SER A 18 -14.11 4.80 6.72
N ALA A 19 -15.15 4.01 6.47
CA ALA A 19 -16.50 4.30 6.94
C ALA A 19 -16.61 4.30 8.47
N SER A 20 -15.91 3.37 9.14
CA SER A 20 -15.92 3.28 10.61
C SER A 20 -15.13 4.40 11.29
N THR A 21 -14.16 4.98 10.59
CA THR A 21 -13.23 5.99 11.12
C THR A 21 -13.52 7.40 10.61
N PHE A 22 -14.49 7.57 9.71
CA PHE A 22 -14.78 8.83 9.03
C PHE A 22 -15.07 9.99 9.99
N PHE A 23 -15.76 9.72 11.09
CA PHE A 23 -16.09 10.71 12.12
C PHE A 23 -15.11 10.68 13.32
N GLY A 24 -14.04 9.91 13.22
CA GLY A 24 -13.00 9.84 14.24
C GLY A 24 -12.16 11.12 14.27
N MET A 25 -12.05 11.73 15.44
CA MET A 25 -11.27 12.96 15.63
C MET A 25 -9.78 12.71 15.93
N SER A 26 -9.39 11.44 16.10
CA SER A 26 -8.03 11.01 16.46
C SER A 26 -7.60 9.86 15.56
N GLU A 27 -6.31 9.79 15.21
CA GLU A 27 -5.78 8.65 14.45
C GLU A 27 -5.75 7.35 15.26
N THR A 28 -5.91 7.40 16.58
CA THR A 28 -6.02 6.19 17.42
C THR A 28 -7.26 5.35 17.11
N VAL A 29 -8.25 5.89 16.38
CA VAL A 29 -9.44 5.12 15.97
C VAL A 29 -9.10 3.96 15.03
N TYR A 30 -7.99 4.04 14.30
CA TYR A 30 -7.53 2.96 13.41
C TYR A 30 -7.05 1.72 14.18
N ASP A 31 -6.64 1.87 15.45
CA ASP A 31 -6.13 0.77 16.29
C ASP A 31 -7.21 -0.31 16.55
N ALA A 32 -8.50 0.07 16.48
CA ALA A 32 -9.61 -0.87 16.58
C ALA A 32 -9.76 -1.78 15.33
N HIS A 33 -8.96 -1.56 14.28
CA HIS A 33 -9.08 -2.23 13.00
C HIS A 33 -7.83 -3.04 12.62
N THR A 34 -6.94 -3.34 13.56
CA THR A 34 -5.73 -4.15 13.33
C THR A 34 -6.02 -5.46 12.59
N ALA A 35 -7.09 -6.17 12.94
CA ALA A 35 -7.48 -7.41 12.26
C ALA A 35 -7.80 -7.20 10.76
N ARG A 36 -8.39 -6.05 10.40
CA ARG A 36 -8.66 -5.71 9.00
C ARG A 36 -7.39 -5.35 8.25
N PHE A 37 -6.47 -4.63 8.90
CA PHE A 37 -5.14 -4.38 8.33
C PHE A 37 -4.37 -5.68 8.07
N VAL A 38 -4.40 -6.64 9.00
CA VAL A 38 -3.82 -7.98 8.79
C VAL A 38 -4.43 -8.64 7.56
N SER A 39 -5.76 -8.62 7.43
CA SER A 39 -6.43 -9.22 6.26
C SER A 39 -6.00 -8.57 4.95
N ILE A 40 -5.82 -7.24 4.90
CA ILE A 40 -5.34 -6.55 3.70
C ILE A 40 -3.94 -7.05 3.31
N ILE A 41 -3.05 -7.18 4.28
CA ILE A 41 -1.68 -7.66 4.04
C ILE A 41 -1.65 -9.10 3.56
N GLU A 42 -2.36 -10.01 4.22
CA GLU A 42 -2.41 -11.43 3.85
C GLU A 42 -2.97 -11.64 2.44
N LEU A 43 -4.02 -10.89 2.08
CA LEU A 43 -4.61 -10.91 0.74
C LEU A 43 -3.64 -10.35 -0.30
N GLY A 44 -2.95 -9.26 0.01
CA GLY A 44 -1.93 -8.65 -0.85
C GLY A 44 -0.74 -9.58 -1.09
N GLU A 45 -0.21 -10.20 -0.02
CA GLU A 45 0.89 -11.17 -0.12
C GLU A 45 0.49 -12.38 -0.96
N LYS A 46 -0.73 -12.91 -0.76
CA LYS A 46 -1.24 -14.02 -1.56
C LYS A 46 -1.28 -13.65 -3.05
N LEU A 47 -1.78 -12.47 -3.37
CA LEU A 47 -1.89 -12.00 -4.74
C LEU A 47 -0.51 -11.80 -5.40
N LEU A 48 0.44 -11.21 -4.69
CA LEU A 48 1.82 -11.02 -5.14
C LEU A 48 2.54 -12.38 -5.32
N ASN A 49 2.33 -13.33 -4.42
CA ASN A 49 2.90 -14.67 -4.54
C ASN A 49 2.34 -15.43 -5.76
N GLU A 50 1.05 -15.29 -6.05
CA GLU A 50 0.41 -15.88 -7.24
C GLU A 50 0.90 -15.24 -8.55
N GLU A 51 1.23 -13.94 -8.52
CA GLU A 51 1.87 -13.23 -9.63
C GLU A 51 3.31 -13.70 -9.86
N ASP A 52 4.13 -13.74 -8.80
CA ASP A 52 5.54 -14.15 -8.85
C ASP A 52 5.70 -15.61 -9.31
N ALA A 53 4.79 -16.49 -8.89
CA ALA A 53 4.78 -17.89 -9.32
C ALA A 53 4.43 -18.05 -10.81
N GLY A 54 4.08 -16.97 -11.52
CA GLY A 54 3.72 -16.99 -12.94
C GLY A 54 2.44 -17.77 -13.21
N ILE A 55 1.68 -18.11 -12.17
CA ILE A 55 0.43 -18.88 -12.24
C ILE A 55 -0.61 -18.10 -13.05
N ASN A 56 -0.54 -16.76 -13.01
CA ASN A 56 -1.42 -15.89 -13.77
C ASN A 56 -0.77 -15.41 -15.09
N ALA A 57 -0.65 -16.31 -16.05
CA ALA A 57 -0.28 -15.97 -17.43
C ALA A 57 -1.27 -14.97 -18.10
N VAL A 58 -2.51 -14.88 -17.60
CA VAL A 58 -3.54 -13.93 -18.06
C VAL A 58 -3.20 -12.47 -17.66
N LEU A 59 -2.44 -12.26 -16.58
CA LEU A 59 -1.94 -10.93 -16.18
C LEU A 59 -0.59 -10.59 -16.84
N LYS A 60 0.15 -11.59 -17.34
CA LYS A 60 1.38 -11.32 -18.12
C LYS A 60 1.10 -10.66 -19.47
N SER A 61 -0.09 -10.83 -20.04
CA SER A 61 -0.46 -10.21 -21.33
C SER A 61 -1.02 -8.80 -21.20
N ALA A 62 -1.37 -8.35 -20.00
CA ALA A 62 -1.89 -7.02 -19.77
C ALA A 62 -0.97 -6.32 -18.77
N SER A 63 -0.17 -5.40 -19.29
CA SER A 63 0.23 -4.20 -18.56
C SER A 63 -1.03 -3.45 -18.13
N ASP A 64 -1.80 -4.02 -17.20
CA ASP A 64 -3.10 -3.49 -16.80
C ASP A 64 -2.88 -2.55 -15.62
N PRO A 65 -2.79 -1.23 -15.86
CA PRO A 65 -2.49 -0.26 -14.80
C PRO A 65 -3.52 -0.31 -13.66
N GLU A 66 -4.72 -0.85 -13.92
CA GLU A 66 -5.79 -1.01 -12.92
C GLU A 66 -5.48 -2.09 -11.88
N PHE A 67 -4.72 -3.13 -12.24
CA PHE A 67 -4.31 -4.17 -11.29
C PHE A 67 -3.28 -3.63 -10.29
N ASP A 68 -2.31 -2.86 -10.78
CA ASP A 68 -1.30 -2.24 -9.92
C ASP A 68 -1.94 -1.26 -8.93
N VAL A 69 -2.90 -0.43 -9.38
CA VAL A 69 -3.67 0.46 -8.48
C VAL A 69 -4.38 -0.33 -7.40
N ALA A 70 -5.03 -1.44 -7.78
CA ALA A 70 -5.84 -2.27 -6.90
C ALA A 70 -5.04 -2.94 -5.78
N VAL A 71 -3.72 -3.09 -5.91
CA VAL A 71 -2.83 -3.66 -4.88
C VAL A 71 -2.03 -2.57 -4.16
N VAL A 72 -1.49 -1.61 -4.91
CA VAL A 72 -0.65 -0.53 -4.36
C VAL A 72 -1.46 0.35 -3.40
N GLN A 73 -2.69 0.73 -3.76
CA GLN A 73 -3.50 1.60 -2.91
C GLN A 73 -3.81 0.98 -1.53
N PRO A 74 -4.29 -0.28 -1.44
CA PRO A 74 -4.46 -0.94 -0.14
C PRO A 74 -3.21 -1.03 0.71
N LEU A 75 -2.07 -1.42 0.13
CA LEU A 75 -0.83 -1.56 0.87
C LEU A 75 -0.33 -0.20 1.37
N PHE A 76 -0.40 0.83 0.52
CA PHE A 76 -0.06 2.20 0.92
C PHE A 76 -1.00 2.74 2.02
N PHE A 77 -2.28 2.39 1.97
CA PHE A 77 -3.23 2.73 3.03
C PHE A 77 -2.83 2.11 4.38
N VAL A 78 -2.37 0.84 4.39
CA VAL A 78 -1.84 0.21 5.62
C VAL A 78 -0.64 0.98 6.14
N VAL A 79 0.31 1.36 5.29
CA VAL A 79 1.49 2.15 5.71
C VAL A 79 1.08 3.46 6.38
N CYS A 80 0.08 4.15 5.83
CA CYS A 80 -0.32 5.47 6.31
C CYS A 80 -1.17 5.43 7.58
N LYS A 81 -2.00 4.41 7.76
CA LYS A 81 -3.07 4.40 8.79
C LYS A 81 -2.91 3.33 9.86
N CYS A 82 -2.18 2.26 9.59
CA CYS A 82 -1.88 1.27 10.62
C CYS A 82 -0.76 1.78 11.52
N ARG A 83 -0.90 1.60 12.85
CA ARG A 83 0.15 1.94 13.82
C ARG A 83 1.02 0.74 14.21
N ASP A 84 0.65 -0.46 13.79
CA ASP A 84 1.46 -1.66 14.01
C ASP A 84 2.67 -1.65 13.07
N TRP A 85 3.86 -1.56 13.67
CA TRP A 85 5.11 -1.49 12.93
C TRP A 85 5.32 -2.69 12.01
N GLY A 86 5.05 -3.91 12.49
CA GLY A 86 5.26 -5.13 11.72
C GLY A 86 4.38 -5.19 10.48
N LEU A 87 3.12 -4.76 10.60
CA LEU A 87 2.19 -4.70 9.46
C LEU A 87 2.60 -3.66 8.42
N ARG A 88 3.12 -2.50 8.87
CA ARG A 88 3.60 -1.47 7.95
C ARG A 88 4.86 -1.89 7.21
N THR A 89 5.80 -2.54 7.87
CA THR A 89 7.01 -3.08 7.22
C THR A 89 6.63 -4.10 6.15
N ARG A 90 5.72 -5.04 6.46
CA ARG A 90 5.19 -6.00 5.47
C ARG A 90 4.49 -5.31 4.29
N ALA A 91 3.74 -4.24 4.56
CA ALA A 91 3.10 -3.45 3.51
C ALA A 91 4.12 -2.82 2.55
N ILE A 92 5.23 -2.28 3.08
CA ILE A 92 6.32 -1.72 2.27
C ILE A 92 7.01 -2.80 1.45
N GLU A 93 7.28 -3.97 2.03
CA GLU A 93 7.84 -5.09 1.29
C GLU A 93 6.92 -5.49 0.12
N GLY A 94 5.61 -5.53 0.35
CA GLY A 94 4.62 -5.73 -0.70
C GLY A 94 4.68 -4.65 -1.79
N LEU A 95 4.74 -3.37 -1.41
CA LEU A 95 4.88 -2.24 -2.34
C LEU A 95 6.18 -2.30 -3.16
N THR A 96 7.27 -2.81 -2.60
CA THR A 96 8.53 -2.97 -3.35
C THR A 96 8.50 -4.12 -4.36
N ARG A 97 7.57 -5.06 -4.20
CA ARG A 97 7.37 -6.20 -5.10
C ARG A 97 6.42 -5.89 -6.24
N THR A 98 5.60 -4.84 -6.13
CA THR A 98 4.73 -4.43 -7.25
C THR A 98 5.56 -3.86 -8.39
N ARG A 99 5.08 -4.01 -9.62
CA ARG A 99 5.83 -3.58 -10.81
C ARG A 99 5.91 -2.06 -10.87
N THR A 100 7.03 -1.56 -11.37
CA THR A 100 7.24 -0.13 -11.67
C THR A 100 6.96 0.10 -13.15
N GLY A 101 6.02 0.98 -13.51
CA GLY A 101 5.79 1.38 -14.91
C GLY A 101 4.34 1.57 -15.37
N GLY A 102 3.34 1.40 -14.50
CA GLY A 102 1.96 1.81 -14.76
C GLY A 102 1.71 3.30 -14.47
N PHE A 103 0.48 3.78 -14.71
CA PHE A 103 0.05 5.15 -14.33
C PHE A 103 0.22 5.40 -12.82
N TYR A 104 0.16 4.34 -12.02
CA TYR A 104 0.40 4.37 -10.59
C TYR A 104 1.85 3.98 -10.30
N ASP A 105 2.70 4.97 -10.03
CA ASP A 105 4.11 4.75 -9.76
C ASP A 105 4.28 4.16 -8.34
N SER A 106 4.44 2.84 -8.28
CA SER A 106 4.75 2.11 -7.05
C SER A 106 6.03 2.62 -6.38
N LYS A 107 7.00 3.14 -7.15
CA LYS A 107 8.24 3.70 -6.61
C LYS A 107 7.97 4.94 -5.77
N LEU A 108 7.14 5.85 -6.27
CA LEU A 108 6.73 7.04 -5.52
C LEU A 108 6.05 6.65 -4.19
N GLN A 109 5.18 5.63 -4.22
CA GLN A 109 4.49 5.15 -3.03
C GLN A 109 5.43 4.48 -2.04
N VAL A 110 6.44 3.73 -2.51
CA VAL A 110 7.50 3.16 -1.66
C VAL A 110 8.34 4.26 -1.01
N ASP A 111 8.76 5.26 -1.79
CA ASP A 111 9.59 6.35 -1.29
C ASP A 111 8.82 7.21 -0.27
N ALA A 112 7.54 7.50 -0.55
CA ALA A 112 6.65 8.15 0.40
C ALA A 112 6.43 7.30 1.66
N ALA A 113 6.19 6.00 1.51
CA ALA A 113 5.99 5.08 2.62
C ALA A 113 7.20 5.03 3.57
N ARG A 114 8.40 4.92 3.02
CA ARG A 114 9.66 4.98 3.78
C ARG A 114 9.81 6.31 4.49
N TRP A 115 9.57 7.41 3.79
CA TRP A 115 9.66 8.74 4.38
C TRP A 115 8.69 8.94 5.55
N ILE A 116 7.43 8.51 5.44
CA ILE A 116 6.43 8.59 6.53
C ILE A 116 6.96 7.86 7.76
N ILE A 117 7.42 6.61 7.56
CA ILE A 117 7.96 5.78 8.63
C ILE A 117 9.17 6.42 9.29
N ASP A 118 10.11 6.92 8.50
CA ASP A 118 11.35 7.53 9.01
C ASP A 118 11.02 8.76 9.86
N ARG A 119 10.02 9.56 9.46
CA ARG A 119 9.60 10.74 10.24
C ARG A 119 8.99 10.41 11.58
N GLU A 120 8.21 9.34 11.66
CA GLU A 120 7.62 8.93 12.94
C GLU A 120 8.67 8.46 13.95
N HIS A 121 9.82 7.96 13.46
CA HIS A 121 10.93 7.51 14.29
C HIS A 121 12.02 8.56 14.50
N THR A 122 12.02 9.64 13.71
CA THR A 122 13.01 10.72 13.81
C THR A 122 12.55 11.78 14.80
N ASP A 123 13.48 12.26 15.62
CA ASP A 123 13.27 13.39 16.53
C ASP A 123 12.70 14.61 15.76
N PRO A 124 11.54 15.18 16.14
CA PRO A 124 10.89 16.28 15.43
C PRO A 124 11.76 17.53 15.25
N THR A 125 12.88 17.62 15.97
CA THR A 125 13.88 18.67 15.86
C THR A 125 14.79 18.59 14.62
N LYS A 126 14.81 17.47 13.89
CA LYS A 126 15.69 17.24 12.72
C LYS A 126 14.96 17.26 11.37
N ASN A 127 13.87 18.00 11.28
CA ASN A 127 12.96 17.93 10.15
C ASN A 127 13.47 18.62 8.87
N GLU A 128 14.23 17.91 8.03
CA GLU A 128 14.48 18.32 6.65
C GLU A 128 13.24 18.05 5.75
N PRO A 129 12.96 18.89 4.73
CA PRO A 129 11.86 18.69 3.79
C PRO A 129 12.16 17.54 2.81
N MET A 130 11.12 16.80 2.40
CA MET A 130 11.21 15.77 1.35
C MET A 130 11.69 16.41 0.04
N LYS A 131 12.88 16.04 -0.44
CA LYS A 131 13.43 16.55 -1.69
C LYS A 131 12.83 15.80 -2.87
N PHE A 132 11.75 16.33 -3.42
CA PHE A 132 11.12 15.81 -4.65
C PHE A 132 12.02 15.89 -5.91
N SER A 133 13.19 16.54 -5.82
CA SER A 133 14.13 16.73 -6.92
C SER A 133 14.86 15.45 -7.38
N GLU A 134 14.74 14.34 -6.66
CA GLU A 134 15.36 13.05 -7.02
C GLU A 134 14.38 12.08 -7.69
N VAL A 135 13.10 12.45 -7.79
CA VAL A 135 12.08 11.68 -8.51
C VAL A 135 12.19 12.03 -10.01
N GLN A 136 13.18 11.46 -10.69
CA GLN A 136 13.26 11.50 -12.15
C GLN A 136 12.01 10.83 -12.74
N GLY A 137 11.09 11.63 -13.29
CA GLY A 137 9.95 11.08 -14.03
C GLY A 137 8.82 12.04 -14.37
N PHE A 138 8.60 13.11 -13.61
CA PHE A 138 7.54 14.07 -13.95
C PHE A 138 8.04 15.13 -14.96
N ARG A 139 8.03 14.77 -16.24
CA ARG A 139 7.87 15.77 -17.31
C ARG A 139 6.40 15.77 -17.72
N LEU A 140 5.73 16.90 -17.48
CA LEU A 140 4.46 17.24 -18.12
C LEU A 140 4.65 17.42 -19.62
#